data_AF-A0A4V2EZI9-F1
#
_entry.id   AF-A0A4V2EZI9-F1
#
_cell.length_a   1.000
_cell.length_b   1.000
_cell.length_c   1.000
_cell.angle_alpha   90.00
_cell.angle_beta   90.00
_cell.angle_gamma   90.00
#
_symmetry.space_group_name_H-M   'P 1'
#
loop_
_entity.id
_entity.type
_entity.pdbx_description
1 polymer ?
#
loop_
_entity_poly.entity_id
_entity_poly.type
_entity_poly.pdbx_seq_one_letter_code
_entity_poly.pdbx_strand_id
1 'polypeptide(L)'
;MSTDDERLEPDALEPSAATDAAAAAPTTDAGDPASDDAASDDTRAALQDIESRPLAERAPGYQALADRLRSELEQSDPSRGSS
;
A
#
# COMPACT_ATOMS: atom_id res chain seq x y z
N MET A 1 -52.62 -16.96 -20.03
CA MET A 1 -52.24 -15.78 -19.23
C MET A 1 -50.73 -15.76 -19.21
N SER A 2 -50.13 -14.83 -19.96
CA SER A 2 -48.70 -14.70 -20.24
C SER A 2 -47.91 -14.36 -18.99
N THR A 3 -46.79 -15.04 -18.77
CA THR A 3 -45.67 -14.48 -18.02
C THR A 3 -44.82 -13.71 -19.02
N ASP A 4 -45.22 -12.45 -19.21
CA ASP A 4 -44.35 -11.38 -19.67
C ASP A 4 -43.43 -11.07 -18.47
N ASP A 5 -42.18 -11.50 -18.52
CA ASP A 5 -41.15 -10.98 -17.62
C ASP A 5 -39.85 -10.87 -18.40
N GLU A 6 -39.41 -9.63 -18.51
CA GLU A 6 -38.55 -9.15 -19.56
C GLU A 6 -37.10 -9.59 -19.36
N ARG A 7 -36.53 -9.96 -20.50
CA ARG A 7 -35.12 -10.25 -20.73
C ARG A 7 -34.27 -9.01 -20.38
N LEU A 8 -33.86 -8.87 -19.12
CA LEU A 8 -32.69 -8.05 -18.76
C LEU A 8 -31.43 -8.81 -19.18
N GLU A 9 -30.94 -8.53 -20.39
CA GLU A 9 -29.53 -8.74 -20.73
C GLU A 9 -28.72 -7.79 -19.82
N PRO A 10 -27.86 -8.27 -18.90
CA PRO A 10 -26.91 -7.39 -18.26
C PRO A 10 -25.92 -6.93 -19.34
N ASP A 11 -26.11 -5.70 -19.78
CA ASP A 11 -25.20 -4.94 -20.61
C ASP A 11 -23.76 -5.21 -20.16
N ALA A 12 -22.93 -5.63 -21.10
CA ALA A 12 -21.59 -6.09 -20.86
C ALA A 12 -20.83 -5.03 -20.05
N LEU A 13 -20.35 -5.40 -18.86
CA LEU A 13 -19.30 -4.65 -18.20
C LEU A 13 -18.07 -4.69 -19.12
N GLU A 14 -17.95 -3.70 -19.99
CA GLU A 14 -16.71 -3.34 -20.66
C GLU A 14 -15.63 -3.20 -19.57
N PRO A 15 -14.55 -4.01 -19.57
CA PRO A 15 -13.41 -3.77 -18.71
C PRO A 15 -12.71 -2.52 -19.26
N SER A 16 -13.09 -1.35 -18.76
CA SER A 16 -12.38 -0.10 -19.04
C SER A 16 -11.02 -0.13 -18.35
N ALA A 17 -10.08 -0.81 -19.01
CA ALA A 17 -8.66 -0.66 -18.82
C ALA A 17 -8.25 0.72 -19.33
N ALA A 18 -8.40 1.73 -18.48
CA ALA A 18 -7.69 2.99 -18.63
C ALA A 18 -6.70 3.10 -17.47
N THR A 19 -5.52 2.58 -17.74
CA THR A 19 -4.28 2.84 -17.03
C THR A 19 -4.11 4.35 -16.79
N ASP A 20 -4.37 4.80 -15.57
CA ASP A 20 -3.75 6.01 -15.05
C ASP A 20 -2.74 5.59 -13.99
N ALA A 21 -1.68 4.92 -14.46
CA ALA A 21 -0.41 4.94 -13.76
C ALA A 21 0.16 6.36 -13.94
N ALA A 22 -0.46 7.32 -13.23
CA ALA A 22 0.11 8.63 -13.04
C ALA A 22 1.48 8.41 -12.41
N ALA A 23 2.50 8.69 -13.21
CA ALA A 23 3.91 8.50 -12.89
C ALA A 23 4.19 9.01 -11.47
N ALA A 24 4.41 8.08 -10.54
CA ALA A 24 5.14 8.37 -9.33
C ALA A 24 6.53 8.79 -9.80
N ALA A 25 6.76 10.09 -9.88
CA ALA A 25 8.09 10.63 -10.07
C ALA A 25 8.99 9.94 -9.04
N PRO A 26 10.13 9.34 -9.42
CA PRO A 26 11.11 8.94 -8.45
C PRO A 26 11.66 10.24 -7.86
N THR A 27 11.05 10.74 -6.80
CA THR A 27 11.72 11.61 -5.85
C THR A 27 12.79 10.71 -5.24
N THR A 28 13.94 10.67 -5.91
CA THR A 28 15.17 10.20 -5.28
C THR A 28 15.44 11.25 -4.22
N ASP A 29 14.84 11.04 -3.05
CA ASP A 29 15.35 11.61 -1.83
C ASP A 29 16.79 11.12 -1.75
N ALA A 30 17.72 12.04 -1.93
CA ALA A 30 19.14 11.75 -1.78
C ALA A 30 19.46 11.70 -0.28
N GLY A 31 18.71 10.88 0.45
CA GLY A 31 19.07 10.34 1.75
C GLY A 31 20.30 9.45 1.58
N ASP A 32 21.11 9.38 2.64
CA ASP A 32 22.32 8.57 2.66
C ASP A 32 21.99 7.11 2.23
N PRO A 33 22.53 6.63 1.09
CA PRO A 33 22.08 5.38 0.46
C PRO A 33 22.39 4.15 1.32
N ALA A 34 23.28 4.27 2.31
CA ALA A 34 23.60 3.17 3.21
C ALA A 34 22.59 3.01 4.36
N SER A 35 21.88 4.08 4.72
CA SER A 35 20.91 4.08 5.82
C SER A 35 19.49 3.69 5.35
N ASP A 36 19.10 4.10 4.14
CA ASP A 36 17.79 3.77 3.56
C ASP A 36 17.66 2.32 3.09
N ASP A 37 18.74 1.70 2.62
CA ASP A 37 18.72 0.32 2.12
C ASP A 37 18.46 -0.68 3.27
N ALA A 38 19.04 -0.44 4.45
CA ALA A 38 18.85 -1.28 5.63
C ALA A 38 17.44 -1.20 6.21
N ALA A 39 16.85 0.00 6.26
CA ALA A 39 15.46 0.20 6.69
C ALA A 39 14.46 -0.42 5.69
N SER A 40 14.79 -0.37 4.40
CA SER A 40 14.02 -1.00 3.32
C SER A 40 14.05 -2.54 3.43
N ASP A 41 15.20 -3.13 3.76
CA ASP A 41 15.31 -4.58 3.96
C ASP A 41 14.60 -5.07 5.22
N ASP A 42 14.65 -4.32 6.33
CA ASP A 42 13.91 -4.66 7.56
C ASP A 42 12.39 -4.64 7.32
N THR A 43 11.90 -3.64 6.57
CA THR A 43 10.50 -3.54 6.18
C THR A 43 10.08 -4.71 5.28
N ARG A 44 10.92 -5.10 4.32
CA ARG A 44 10.68 -6.24 3.44
C ARG A 44 10.61 -7.56 4.22
N ALA A 45 11.51 -7.76 5.19
CA ALA A 45 11.49 -8.94 6.05
C ALA A 45 10.23 -8.99 6.93
N ALA A 46 9.81 -7.85 7.50
CA ALA A 46 8.59 -7.75 8.29
C ALA A 46 7.33 -8.08 7.47
N LEU A 47 7.25 -7.62 6.22
CA LEU A 47 6.15 -7.95 5.31
C LEU A 47 6.08 -9.45 5.03
N GLN A 48 7.22 -10.09 4.74
CA GLN A 48 7.27 -11.55 4.54
C GLN A 48 6.82 -12.33 5.77
N ASP A 49 7.23 -11.89 6.96
CA ASP A 49 6.80 -12.51 8.22
C ASP A 49 5.28 -12.38 8.41
N ILE A 50 4.70 -11.20 8.19
CA ILE A 50 3.24 -10.98 8.26
C ILE A 50 2.51 -11.88 7.26
N GLU A 51 3.00 -11.99 6.03
CA GLU A 51 2.37 -12.78 4.97
C GLU A 51 2.46 -14.29 5.20
N SER A 52 3.42 -14.75 6.00
CA SER A 52 3.51 -16.16 6.39
C SER A 52 2.43 -16.60 7.39
N ARG A 53 1.77 -15.64 8.07
CA ARG A 53 0.76 -15.91 9.11
C ARG A 53 -0.64 -16.15 8.52
N PRO A 54 -1.57 -16.75 9.29
CA PRO A 54 -2.98 -16.90 8.90
C PRO A 54 -3.63 -15.56 8.56
N LEU A 55 -4.60 -15.55 7.63
CA LEU A 55 -5.26 -14.32 7.14
C LEU A 55 -5.81 -13.42 8.24
N ALA A 56 -6.40 -14.00 9.29
CA ALA A 56 -6.94 -13.25 10.43
C ALA A 56 -5.88 -12.46 11.21
N GLU A 57 -4.62 -12.90 11.15
CA GLU A 57 -3.49 -12.28 11.87
C GLU A 57 -2.75 -11.23 11.03
N ARG A 58 -2.99 -11.20 9.71
CA ARG A 58 -2.27 -10.27 8.82
C ARG A 58 -2.70 -8.83 9.00
N ALA A 59 -4.00 -8.59 9.11
CA ALA A 59 -4.56 -7.24 9.28
C ALA A 59 -3.97 -6.50 10.50
N PRO A 60 -3.97 -7.07 11.73
CA PRO A 60 -3.32 -6.42 12.86
C PRO A 60 -1.79 -6.30 12.69
N GLY A 61 -1.15 -7.23 11.97
CA GLY A 61 0.28 -7.17 11.66
C GLY A 61 0.65 -5.97 10.76
N TYR A 62 -0.09 -5.74 9.67
CA TYR A 62 0.12 -4.60 8.80
C TYR A 62 -0.16 -3.27 9.51
N GLN A 63 -1.18 -3.21 10.36
CA GLN A 63 -1.47 -2.01 11.14
C GLN A 63 -0.30 -1.65 12.05
N ALA A 64 0.25 -2.62 12.79
CA ALA A 64 1.39 -2.41 13.66
C ALA A 64 2.64 -1.96 12.89
N LEU A 65 2.90 -2.54 11.71
CA LEU A 65 4.01 -2.11 10.84
C LEU A 65 3.82 -0.66 10.36
N ALA A 66 2.61 -0.29 9.93
CA ALA A 66 2.31 1.07 9.49
C ALA A 66 2.49 2.11 10.61
N ASP A 67 2.07 1.78 11.83
CA ASP A 67 2.22 2.66 12.99
C ASP A 67 3.70 2.84 13.40
N ARG A 68 4.51 1.78 13.26
CA ARG A 68 5.97 1.87 13.42
C ARG A 68 6.58 2.81 12.38
N LEU A 69 6.30 2.59 11.09
CA LEU A 69 6.85 3.40 10.00
C LEU A 69 6.46 4.88 10.12
N ARG A 70 5.20 5.16 10.51
CA ARG A 70 4.77 6.53 10.81
C ARG A 70 5.63 7.16 11.90
N SER A 71 5.89 6.43 12.98
CA SER A 71 6.69 6.91 14.10
C SER A 71 8.15 7.18 13.69
N GLU A 72 8.73 6.31 12.86
CA GLU A 72 10.10 6.48 12.32
C GLU A 72 10.19 7.71 11.40
N LEU A 73 9.19 7.94 10.56
CA LEU A 73 9.10 9.15 9.73
C LEU A 73 8.90 10.42 10.55
N GLU A 74 8.04 10.39 11.57
CA GLU A 74 7.83 11.52 12.49
C GLU A 74 9.10 11.92 13.25
N GLN A 75 9.97 10.95 13.56
CA GLN A 75 11.27 11.20 14.20
C GLN A 75 12.32 11.72 13.21
N SER A 76 12.21 11.33 11.95
CA SER A 76 13.16 11.69 10.89
C SER A 76 12.87 13.05 10.27
N ASP A 77 11.71 13.67 10.53
CA ASP A 77 11.34 14.98 9.98
C ASP A 77 12.27 16.12 10.48
N PRO A 78 13.19 16.61 9.62
CA PRO A 78 14.15 17.65 10.02
C PRO A 78 13.48 19.01 10.24
N SER A 79 12.25 19.19 9.74
CA SER A 79 11.45 20.41 9.91
C SER A 79 11.02 20.63 11.36
N ARG A 80 11.09 19.59 12.21
CA ARG A 80 10.76 19.65 13.64
C ARG A 80 11.92 20.11 14.54
N GLY A 81 13.14 20.21 14.00
CA GLY A 81 14.36 20.53 14.76
C GLY A 81 14.80 22.00 14.77
N SER A 82 14.06 22.91 14.13
CA SER A 82 14.40 24.35 14.08
C SER A 82 13.36 25.18 14.83
N SER A 83 13.53 25.31 16.16
CA SER A 83 12.88 26.33 17.00
C SER A 83 13.85 26.75 18.09
#